data_AF-A0A165QPW4-F1
#
_entry.id   AF-A0A165QPW4-F1
#
_cell.length_a   1.000
_cell.length_b   1.000
_cell.length_c   1.000
_cell.angle_alpha   90.00
_cell.angle_beta   90.00
_cell.angle_gamma   90.00
#
_symmetry.space_group_name_H-M   'P 1'
#
loop_
_entity.id
_entity.type
_entity.pdbx_description
1 polymer ?
#
loop_
_entity_poly.entity_id
_entity_poly.type
_entity_poly.pdbx_seq_one_letter_code
_entity_poly.pdbx_strand_id
1 'polypeptide(L)'
;MISLIVSDLGPEVTSQNVGSWFAKRAKREAGQPRMTRKTPEQLAILDESFARYAYPGNEELIRLIRTTLLSKRQIDAWFCHQRKKFPQLIEAREIQKYVSALEAAAALQPGEKPKGLNTHPLEKMWKEVEAERQQTLARPSHS
;
A
#
# COMPACT_ATOMS: atom_id res chain seq x y z
N MET A 1 -25.42 -57.14 -21.89
CA MET A 1 -25.80 -55.71 -21.92
C MET A 1 -25.05 -55.03 -20.80
N ILE A 2 -24.02 -54.23 -21.11
CA ILE A 2 -23.20 -53.54 -20.10
C ILE A 2 -23.88 -52.18 -19.85
N SER A 3 -24.41 -51.99 -18.63
CA SER A 3 -24.98 -50.71 -18.20
C SER A 3 -23.87 -49.67 -18.08
N LEU A 4 -23.91 -48.65 -18.94
CA LEU A 4 -23.10 -47.44 -18.83
C LEU A 4 -23.59 -46.65 -17.62
N ILE A 5 -22.81 -46.65 -16.54
CA ILE A 5 -22.98 -45.74 -15.42
C ILE A 5 -22.51 -44.37 -15.91
N VAL A 6 -23.43 -43.55 -16.42
CA VAL A 6 -23.19 -42.13 -16.69
C VAL A 6 -22.97 -41.45 -15.33
N SER A 7 -21.78 -40.89 -15.13
CA SER A 7 -21.40 -40.27 -13.86
C SER A 7 -22.28 -39.08 -13.51
N ASP A 8 -22.64 -39.02 -12.23
CA ASP A 8 -23.54 -38.08 -11.56
C ASP A 8 -22.89 -36.68 -11.38
N LEU A 9 -22.56 -36.02 -12.49
CA LEU A 9 -22.09 -34.62 -12.48
C LEU A 9 -23.26 -33.72 -12.85
N GLY A 10 -23.71 -32.93 -11.87
CA GLY A 10 -24.81 -31.97 -11.96
C GLY A 10 -24.65 -30.91 -13.08
N PRO A 11 -25.64 -30.00 -13.20
CA PRO A 11 -25.99 -29.32 -14.43
C PRO A 11 -24.81 -28.60 -15.07
N GLU A 12 -24.46 -29.07 -16.26
CA GLU A 12 -23.62 -28.46 -17.29
C GLU A 12 -22.46 -27.58 -16.80
N VAL A 13 -21.26 -28.14 -16.81
CA VAL A 13 -20.03 -27.35 -16.82
C VAL A 13 -20.04 -26.49 -18.10
N THR A 14 -20.33 -25.19 -17.96
CA THR A 14 -20.38 -24.27 -19.10
C THR A 14 -19.07 -24.26 -19.89
N SER A 15 -19.14 -24.00 -21.20
CA SER A 15 -17.94 -23.87 -22.05
C SER A 15 -16.91 -22.88 -21.50
N GLN A 16 -17.36 -21.85 -20.77
CA GLN A 16 -16.53 -20.88 -20.07
C GLN A 16 -15.77 -21.49 -18.87
N ASN A 17 -16.41 -22.40 -18.12
CA ASN A 17 -15.78 -23.14 -17.03
C ASN A 17 -14.73 -24.13 -17.57
N VAL A 18 -15.07 -24.83 -18.66
CA VAL A 18 -14.15 -25.72 -19.38
C VAL A 18 -12.95 -24.95 -19.92
N GLY A 19 -13.17 -23.83 -20.60
CA GLY A 19 -12.11 -22.96 -21.12
C GLY A 19 -11.22 -22.38 -20.01
N SER A 20 -11.80 -21.99 -18.88
CA SER A 20 -11.05 -21.55 -17.70
C SER A 20 -10.19 -22.66 -17.11
N TRP A 21 -10.66 -23.91 -17.11
CA TRP A 21 -9.91 -25.06 -16.64
C TRP A 21 -8.70 -25.36 -17.55
N PHE A 22 -8.90 -25.34 -18.88
CA PHE A 22 -7.82 -25.50 -19.85
C PHE A 22 -6.79 -24.37 -19.75
N ALA A 23 -7.22 -23.12 -19.64
CA ALA A 23 -6.32 -21.98 -19.46
C ALA A 23 -5.51 -22.06 -18.15
N LYS A 24 -6.14 -22.50 -17.04
CA LYS A 24 -5.44 -22.73 -15.77
C LYS A 24 -4.48 -23.91 -15.84
N ARG A 25 -4.80 -24.95 -16.61
CA ARG A 25 -3.98 -26.14 -16.81
C ARG A 25 -2.78 -25.86 -17.72
N ALA A 26 -2.97 -25.20 -18.85
CA ALA A 26 -1.92 -24.78 -19.76
C ALA A 26 -0.85 -23.93 -19.05
N LYS A 27 -1.27 -23.04 -18.12
CA LYS A 27 -0.33 -22.28 -17.28
C LYS A 27 0.50 -23.17 -16.34
N ARG A 28 -0.05 -24.28 -15.84
CA ARG A 28 0.69 -25.24 -14.99
C ARG A 28 1.66 -26.08 -15.83
N GLU A 29 1.23 -26.53 -17.00
CA GLU A 29 2.03 -27.35 -17.93
C GLU A 29 3.17 -26.54 -18.58
N ALA A 30 2.95 -25.25 -18.85
CA ALA A 30 4.00 -24.31 -19.28
C ALA A 30 5.05 -24.01 -18.19
N GLY A 31 5.01 -24.72 -17.05
CA GLY A 31 5.90 -24.48 -15.91
C GLY A 31 5.76 -23.09 -15.31
N GLN A 32 4.68 -22.36 -15.63
CA GLN A 32 4.47 -21.01 -15.16
C GLN A 32 4.21 -21.10 -13.65
N PRO A 33 5.13 -20.65 -12.79
CA PRO A 33 5.03 -20.92 -11.37
C PRO A 33 3.75 -20.25 -10.86
N ARG A 34 2.95 -20.98 -10.06
CA ARG A 34 1.87 -20.36 -9.27
C ARG A 34 2.50 -19.22 -8.50
N MET A 35 2.13 -17.97 -8.82
CA MET A 35 2.58 -16.71 -8.22
C MET A 35 3.83 -16.92 -7.36
N THR A 36 4.99 -16.97 -8.03
CA THR A 36 6.29 -17.19 -7.40
C THR A 36 6.34 -16.54 -6.03
N ARG A 37 6.51 -17.34 -4.97
CA ARG A 37 6.87 -16.79 -3.67
C ARG A 37 8.13 -15.97 -3.92
N LYS A 38 8.02 -14.65 -3.77
CA LYS A 38 9.15 -13.73 -3.96
C LYS A 38 10.29 -14.19 -3.04
N THR A 39 11.53 -14.14 -3.50
CA THR A 39 12.66 -14.49 -2.64
C THR A 39 12.74 -13.53 -1.45
N PRO A 40 13.33 -13.94 -0.31
CA PRO A 40 13.52 -13.04 0.83
C PRO A 40 14.25 -11.75 0.45
N GLU A 41 15.23 -11.84 -0.46
CA GLU A 41 15.98 -10.68 -0.98
C GLU A 41 15.08 -9.72 -1.79
N GLN A 42 14.22 -10.25 -2.66
CA GLN A 42 13.25 -9.45 -3.41
C GLN A 42 12.26 -8.75 -2.47
N LEU A 43 11.83 -9.43 -1.40
CA LEU A 43 10.95 -8.86 -0.39
C LEU A 43 11.65 -7.75 0.39
N ALA A 44 12.90 -7.93 0.81
CA ALA A 44 13.65 -6.91 1.52
C ALA A 44 13.76 -5.60 0.71
N ILE A 45 14.05 -5.69 -0.60
CA ILE A 45 14.12 -4.52 -1.48
C ILE A 45 12.75 -3.82 -1.60
N LEU A 46 11.68 -4.61 -1.73
CA LEU A 46 10.31 -4.08 -1.81
C LEU A 46 9.87 -3.46 -0.49
N ASP A 47 10.19 -4.06 0.65
CA ASP A 47 9.88 -3.58 1.99
C ASP A 47 10.61 -2.26 2.28
N GLU A 48 11.90 -2.17 1.94
CA GLU A 48 12.68 -0.94 2.06
C GLU A 48 12.09 0.18 1.19
N SER A 49 11.70 -0.14 -0.04
CA SER A 49 11.01 0.81 -0.92
C SER A 49 9.64 1.20 -0.37
N PHE A 50 8.85 0.27 0.16
CA PHE A 50 7.53 0.57 0.75
C PHE A 50 7.64 1.46 1.98
N ALA A 51 8.64 1.21 2.82
CA ALA A 51 8.96 2.07 3.97
C ALA A 51 9.30 3.50 3.51
N ARG A 52 9.96 3.65 2.35
CA ARG A 52 10.29 4.95 1.75
C ARG A 52 9.19 5.56 0.89
N TYR A 53 8.34 4.82 0.21
CA TYR A 53 7.24 5.33 -0.61
C TYR A 53 6.18 4.24 -0.77
N ALA A 54 5.01 4.39 -0.11
CA ALA A 54 3.89 3.46 -0.26
C ALA A 54 3.24 3.48 -1.66
N TYR A 55 3.53 4.54 -2.42
CA TYR A 55 3.14 4.76 -3.82
C TYR A 55 4.41 5.05 -4.62
N PRO A 56 5.05 4.03 -5.23
CA PRO A 56 6.26 4.23 -6.02
C PRO A 56 5.93 5.01 -7.30
N GLY A 57 6.70 6.05 -7.60
CA GLY A 57 6.63 6.75 -8.88
C GLY A 57 7.24 5.94 -10.02
N ASN A 58 7.20 6.46 -11.25
CA ASN A 58 7.68 5.75 -12.44
C ASN A 58 9.17 5.40 -12.37
N GLU A 59 10.01 6.32 -11.89
CA GLU A 59 11.46 6.07 -11.77
C GLU A 59 11.76 4.97 -10.74
N GLU A 60 11.13 5.04 -9.57
CA GLU A 60 11.29 4.04 -8.52
C GLU A 60 10.76 2.67 -8.96
N LEU A 61 9.65 2.65 -9.70
CA LEU A 61 9.12 1.43 -10.29
C LEU A 61 10.11 0.81 -11.28
N ILE A 62 10.74 1.61 -12.17
CA ILE A 62 11.77 1.13 -13.10
C ILE A 62 12.96 0.56 -12.33
N ARG A 63 13.41 1.24 -11.27
CA ARG A 63 14.48 0.74 -10.39
C ARG A 63 14.12 -0.62 -9.80
N LEU A 64 12.92 -0.74 -9.21
CA LEU A 64 12.44 -1.98 -8.61
C LEU A 64 12.34 -3.14 -9.63
N ILE A 65 11.89 -2.86 -10.85
CA ILE A 65 11.87 -3.87 -11.93
C ILE A 65 13.29 -4.36 -12.22
N ARG A 66 14.26 -3.45 -12.33
CA ARG A 66 15.66 -3.80 -12.64
C ARG A 66 16.34 -4.55 -11.49
N THR A 67 16.06 -4.20 -10.24
CA THR A 67 16.72 -4.81 -9.09
C THR A 67 16.07 -6.12 -8.64
N THR A 68 14.74 -6.20 -8.66
CA THR A 68 14.02 -7.39 -8.19
C THR A 68 13.75 -8.39 -9.30
N LEU A 69 13.90 -7.98 -10.57
CA LEU A 69 13.54 -8.76 -11.77
C LEU A 69 12.07 -9.19 -11.79
N LEU A 70 11.22 -8.47 -11.05
CA LEU A 70 9.78 -8.67 -11.06
C LEU A 70 9.13 -7.80 -12.13
N SER A 71 8.06 -8.30 -12.74
CA SER A 71 7.27 -7.48 -13.65
C SER A 71 6.57 -6.34 -12.91
N LYS A 72 6.30 -5.24 -13.63
CA LYS A 72 5.49 -4.12 -13.14
C LYS A 72 4.21 -4.59 -12.43
N ARG A 73 3.49 -5.53 -13.04
CA ARG A 73 2.24 -6.08 -12.48
C ARG A 73 2.45 -6.79 -11.14
N GLN A 74 3.56 -7.51 -10.97
CA GLN A 74 3.88 -8.19 -9.71
C GLN A 74 4.24 -7.21 -8.60
N ILE A 75 4.93 -6.12 -8.95
CA ILE A 75 5.26 -5.04 -8.03
C ILE A 75 3.98 -4.31 -7.63
N ASP A 76 3.17 -3.87 -8.59
CA ASP A 76 1.89 -3.20 -8.34
C ASP A 76 0.96 -4.03 -7.44
N ALA A 77 0.85 -5.33 -7.70
CA ALA A 77 0.06 -6.25 -6.88
C ALA A 77 0.60 -6.37 -5.45
N TRP A 78 1.93 -6.40 -5.29
CA TRP A 78 2.55 -6.47 -3.97
C TRP A 78 2.33 -5.18 -3.18
N PHE A 79 2.54 -4.01 -3.78
CA PHE A 79 2.28 -2.72 -3.14
C PHE A 79 0.80 -2.57 -2.75
N CYS A 80 -0.13 -3.00 -3.63
CA CYS A 80 -1.56 -3.02 -3.31
C CYS A 80 -1.87 -3.90 -2.10
N HIS A 81 -1.24 -5.08 -2.00
CA HIS A 81 -1.39 -5.95 -0.83
C HIS A 81 -0.84 -5.31 0.44
N GLN A 82 0.36 -4.70 0.39
CA GLN A 82 0.95 -4.06 1.56
C GLN A 82 0.11 -2.89 2.06
N ARG A 83 -0.44 -2.06 1.17
CA ARG A 83 -1.33 -0.96 1.57
C ARG A 83 -2.60 -1.45 2.28
N LYS A 84 -3.16 -2.57 1.82
CA LYS A 84 -4.32 -3.20 2.49
C LYS A 84 -3.97 -3.81 3.84
N LYS A 85 -2.75 -4.35 3.97
CA LYS A 85 -2.27 -4.99 5.19
C LYS A 85 -1.90 -3.98 6.26
N PHE A 86 -1.41 -2.80 5.86
CA PHE A 86 -0.87 -1.79 6.77
C PHE A 86 -1.37 -0.36 6.47
N PRO A 87 -2.69 -0.10 6.50
CA PRO A 87 -3.23 1.25 6.31
C PRO A 87 -2.67 2.24 7.34
N GLN A 88 -2.52 1.82 8.59
CA GLN A 88 -2.03 2.63 9.70
C GLN A 88 -0.57 3.09 9.51
N LEU A 89 0.27 2.32 8.80
CA LEU A 89 1.65 2.73 8.53
C LEU A 89 1.72 3.85 7.49
N ILE A 90 0.75 3.90 6.57
CA ILE A 90 0.64 4.95 5.58
C ILE A 90 0.18 6.24 6.26
N GLU A 91 -0.89 6.15 7.05
CA GLU A 91 -1.43 7.28 7.81
C GLU A 91 -0.40 7.84 8.81
N ALA A 92 0.22 6.99 9.63
CA ALA A 92 1.24 7.42 10.59
C ALA A 92 2.44 8.11 9.92
N ARG A 93 2.78 7.69 8.71
CA ARG A 93 3.88 8.27 7.95
C ARG A 93 3.51 9.61 7.31
N GLU A 94 2.29 9.75 6.83
CA GLU A 94 1.78 11.06 6.38
C GLU A 94 1.75 12.06 7.54
N ILE A 95 1.34 11.60 8.73
CA ILE A 95 1.43 12.38 9.97
C ILE A 95 2.88 12.73 10.30
N GLN A 96 3.82 11.79 10.23
CA GLN A 96 5.24 12.06 10.52
C GLN A 96 5.87 13.07 9.56
N LYS A 97 5.56 12.99 8.26
CA LYS A 97 6.00 14.00 7.28
C LYS A 97 5.48 15.40 7.64
N TYR A 98 4.24 15.47 8.11
CA TYR A 98 3.63 16.72 8.56
C TYR A 98 4.28 17.27 9.83
N VAL A 99 4.51 16.43 10.84
CA VAL A 99 5.19 16.83 12.09
C VAL A 99 6.59 17.36 11.79
N SER A 100 7.37 16.68 10.95
CA SER A 100 8.70 17.16 10.55
C SER A 100 8.63 18.47 9.75
N ALA A 101 7.63 18.64 8.89
CA ALA A 101 7.40 19.90 8.18
C ALA A 101 6.98 21.03 9.12
N LEU A 102 6.18 20.74 10.15
CA LEU A 102 5.81 21.69 11.19
C LEU A 102 7.00 22.08 12.07
N GLU A 103 7.86 21.12 12.45
CA GLU A 103 9.09 21.40 13.20
C GLU A 103 10.05 22.26 12.38
N ALA A 104 10.22 21.95 11.09
CA ALA A 104 11.02 22.74 10.17
C ALA A 104 10.43 24.14 9.93
N ALA A 105 9.10 24.28 9.89
CA ALA A 105 8.42 25.56 9.80
C ALA A 105 8.48 26.33 11.12
N ALA A 106 8.40 25.66 12.27
CA ALA A 106 8.58 26.28 13.59
C ALA A 106 10.00 26.83 13.78
N ALA A 107 11.00 26.25 13.09
CA ALA A 107 12.36 26.80 13.00
C ALA A 107 12.44 28.09 12.15
N LEU A 108 11.41 28.44 11.36
CA LEU A 108 11.30 29.63 10.53
C LEU A 108 10.05 30.44 10.90
N GLN A 109 10.18 31.37 11.86
CA GLN A 109 9.18 32.39 12.29
C GLN A 109 7.72 31.89 12.55
N PRO A 110 7.16 32.10 13.75
CA PRO A 110 5.85 31.56 14.12
C PRO A 110 4.70 32.20 13.34
N GLY A 111 3.88 31.41 12.63
CA GLY A 111 2.55 31.85 12.17
C GLY A 111 1.99 31.26 10.87
N GLU A 112 2.76 30.50 10.07
CA GLU A 112 2.26 30.05 8.76
C GLU A 112 1.76 28.59 8.75
N LYS A 113 0.49 28.42 8.33
CA LYS A 113 -0.10 27.09 8.09
C LYS A 113 0.68 26.39 6.97
N PRO A 114 1.16 25.15 7.16
CA PRO A 114 1.82 24.40 6.10
C PRO A 114 0.85 24.17 4.94
N LYS A 115 1.23 24.62 3.75
CA LYS A 115 0.41 24.51 2.53
C LYS A 115 0.55 23.10 1.95
N GLY A 116 -0.58 22.43 1.67
CA GLY A 116 -0.60 21.27 0.75
C GLY A 116 -1.15 19.93 1.25
N LEU A 117 -1.80 19.82 2.41
CA LEU A 117 -2.44 18.56 2.83
C LEU A 117 -3.95 18.73 3.08
N ASN A 118 -4.77 18.21 2.15
CA ASN A 118 -6.24 18.18 2.26
C ASN A 118 -6.72 16.91 2.97
N THR A 119 -6.53 16.81 4.30
CA THR A 119 -7.09 15.71 5.10
C THR A 119 -7.75 16.23 6.38
N HIS A 120 -9.06 15.96 6.51
CA HIS A 120 -9.93 16.39 7.61
C HIS A 120 -9.44 16.02 9.04
N PRO A 121 -8.72 14.91 9.27
CA PRO A 121 -8.16 14.61 10.60
C PRO A 121 -7.05 15.58 11.02
N LEU A 122 -6.21 16.02 10.07
CA LEU A 122 -5.05 16.87 10.34
C LEU A 122 -5.43 18.33 10.65
N GLU A 123 -6.50 18.83 10.02
CA GLU A 123 -6.99 20.18 10.28
C GLU A 123 -7.59 20.32 11.68
N LYS A 124 -8.20 19.25 12.21
CA LYS A 124 -8.65 19.20 13.59
C LYS A 124 -7.47 19.27 14.56
N MET A 125 -6.43 18.47 14.34
CA MET A 125 -5.24 18.44 15.20
C MET A 125 -4.47 19.77 15.19
N TRP A 126 -4.33 20.42 14.03
CA TRP A 126 -3.69 21.73 13.94
C TRP A 126 -4.45 22.80 14.74
N LYS A 127 -5.79 22.81 14.64
CA LYS A 127 -6.64 23.73 15.42
C LYS A 127 -6.56 23.46 16.92
N GLU A 128 -6.43 22.20 17.33
CA GLU A 128 -6.31 21.79 18.73
C GLU A 128 -4.96 22.22 19.33
N VAL A 129 -3.86 22.01 18.62
CA VAL A 129 -2.51 22.47 19.02
C VAL A 129 -2.43 23.99 19.09
N GLU A 130 -3.02 24.72 18.12
CA GLU A 130 -3.04 26.18 18.18
C GLU A 130 -3.92 26.68 19.33
N ALA A 131 -5.04 26.01 19.63
CA ALA A 131 -5.87 26.34 20.78
C ALA A 131 -5.12 26.15 22.11
N GLU A 132 -4.36 25.07 22.26
CA GLU A 132 -3.51 24.82 23.45
C GLU A 132 -2.40 25.88 23.58
N ARG A 133 -1.81 26.30 22.46
CA ARG A 133 -0.83 27.39 22.44
C ARG A 133 -1.43 28.73 22.89
N GLN A 134 -2.65 29.06 22.47
CA GLN A 134 -3.35 30.25 22.95
C GLN A 134 -3.70 30.14 24.46
N GLN A 135 -3.96 28.92 24.93
CA GLN A 135 -4.30 28.66 26.34
C GLN A 135 -3.08 28.76 27.27
N THR A 136 -1.89 28.37 26.80
CA THR A 136 -0.63 28.51 27.56
C THR A 136 -0.18 29.97 27.69
N LEU A 137 -0.37 30.79 26.65
CA LEU A 137 -0.13 32.25 26.71
C LEU A 137 -1.09 32.98 27.65
N ALA A 138 -2.29 32.41 27.87
CA ALA A 138 -3.31 32.97 28.75
C ALA A 138 -3.20 32.51 30.21
N ARG A 139 -2.23 31.64 30.57
CA ARG A 139 -2.05 31.20 31.96
C ARG A 139 -1.26 32.26 32.72
N PRO A 140 -1.87 33.03 33.64
CA PRO A 140 -1.11 33.99 34.44
C PRO A 140 -0.12 33.22 35.30
N SER A 141 1.13 33.69 35.35
CA SER A 141 2.12 33.19 36.29
C SER A 141 1.60 33.42 37.70
N HIS A 142 1.06 32.38 38.32
CA HIS A 142 0.84 32.40 39.76
C HIS A 142 2.22 32.36 40.41
N SER A 143 2.65 33.54 40.88
CA SER A 143 3.67 33.70 41.92
C SER A 143 3.18 33.11 43.23
#